data_AF-A0A385TQ50-F1
#
_entry.id   AF-A0A385TQ50-F1
#
_cell.length_a   1.000
_cell.length_b   1.000
_cell.length_c   1.000
_cell.angle_alpha   90.00
_cell.angle_beta   90.00
_cell.angle_gamma   90.00
#
_symmetry.space_group_name_H-M   'P 1'
#
loop_
_entity.id
_entity.type
_entity.pdbx_description
1 polymer ?
#
loop_
_entity_poly.entity_id
_entity_poly.type
_entity_poly.pdbx_seq_one_letter_code
_entity_poly.pdbx_strand_id
1 'polypeptide(L)'
;MNSLACIRLALKCFLMFVVLVPLLAGCWDNKDINHRSLPVIMGISLTEENQYKVFLDIPAANETSTVNIVSDTGDTINEIIDHMSMNMETQVDLLHLKIVIVDKNFASKGMEDIISAFNRSRDISSKTLFAISDEGLDQFFSEVQAKSEHSGSIVYDFFEKNAGWNPQLADTRVWQMFRSIHSYTHDVIVPMIRSGRSTSIECVGSAIIKNGRMTGRIGPDETLVANAFYGKSAFGKVEVMNSATVQIISNRLTHRSWMKDGRPFLRSHLRLKVTILDSRGHPTEEQINGKLEELLTTRLNQMIKKTQKEQADILALGQYFRNRLTREQLENWRTTYYPDLDFKLSVTTVIENRGNLKSL
;
A
#
# COMPACT_ATOMS: atom_id res chain seq x y z
N MET A 1 -3.58 1.07 -78.71
CA MET A 1 -4.31 0.69 -77.47
C MET A 1 -3.43 0.46 -76.23
N ASN A 2 -2.10 0.31 -76.33
CA ASN A 2 -1.27 -0.07 -75.17
C ASN A 2 -0.80 1.09 -74.26
N SER A 3 -0.78 2.32 -74.74
CA SER A 3 -0.26 3.47 -73.95
C SER A 3 -1.19 3.89 -72.80
N LEU A 4 -2.51 3.92 -73.02
CA LEU A 4 -3.51 4.28 -72.00
C LEU A 4 -3.62 3.25 -70.86
N ALA A 5 -3.35 1.97 -71.14
CA ALA A 5 -3.33 0.92 -70.13
C ALA A 5 -2.13 1.07 -69.19
N CYS A 6 -0.94 1.39 -69.73
CA CYS A 6 0.26 1.68 -68.93
C CYS A 6 0.07 2.90 -68.03
N ILE A 7 -0.54 3.98 -68.52
CA ILE A 7 -0.78 5.19 -67.71
C ILE A 7 -1.75 4.90 -66.56
N ARG A 8 -2.82 4.14 -66.81
CA ARG A 8 -3.77 3.74 -65.75
C ARG A 8 -3.14 2.81 -64.71
N LEU A 9 -2.25 1.92 -65.13
CA LEU A 9 -1.52 1.04 -64.21
C LEU A 9 -0.53 1.84 -63.37
N ALA A 10 0.22 2.77 -63.98
CA ALA A 10 1.14 3.67 -63.28
C ALA A 10 0.40 4.56 -62.26
N LEU A 11 -0.77 5.10 -62.62
CA LEU A 11 -1.58 5.92 -61.72
C LEU A 11 -2.13 5.11 -60.54
N LYS A 12 -2.53 3.85 -60.75
CA LYS A 12 -2.94 2.94 -59.67
C LYS A 12 -1.78 2.60 -58.73
N CYS A 13 -0.59 2.34 -59.27
CA CYS A 13 0.60 2.09 -58.46
C CYS A 13 1.00 3.34 -57.66
N PHE A 14 0.92 4.53 -58.25
CA PHE A 14 1.19 5.79 -57.56
C PHE A 14 0.18 6.04 -56.44
N LEU A 15 -1.12 5.83 -56.70
CA LEU A 15 -2.17 5.98 -55.68
C LEU A 15 -1.99 4.98 -54.52
N MET A 16 -1.63 3.73 -54.83
CA MET A 16 -1.33 2.70 -53.83
C MET A 16 -0.09 3.07 -52.99
N PHE A 17 0.95 3.62 -53.63
CA PHE A 17 2.14 4.10 -52.92
C PHE A 17 1.82 5.26 -51.98
N VAL A 18 1.06 6.25 -52.43
CA VAL A 18 0.62 7.40 -51.60
C VAL A 18 -0.19 6.96 -50.39
N VAL A 19 -1.01 5.91 -50.51
CA VAL A 19 -1.77 5.32 -49.38
C VAL A 19 -0.87 4.54 -48.42
N LEU A 20 0.24 3.97 -48.89
CA LEU A 20 1.20 3.25 -48.04
C LEU A 20 2.17 4.15 -47.26
N VAL A 21 2.49 5.36 -47.75
CA VAL A 21 3.40 6.29 -47.04
C VAL A 21 2.95 6.61 -45.60
N PRO A 22 1.68 6.93 -45.30
CA PRO A 22 1.25 7.20 -43.92
C PRO A 22 1.23 5.94 -43.03
N LEU A 23 1.22 4.73 -43.62
CA LEU A 23 1.35 3.47 -42.87
C LEU A 23 2.80 3.16 -42.47
N LEU A 24 3.78 3.83 -43.11
CA LEU A 24 5.21 3.75 -42.82
C LEU A 24 5.71 4.89 -41.91
N ALA A 25 4.84 5.82 -41.53
CA ALA A 25 5.11 6.77 -40.47
C ALA A 25 5.07 6.02 -39.13
N GLY A 26 6.14 5.27 -38.83
CA GLY A 26 6.36 4.71 -37.50
C GLY A 26 6.34 5.81 -36.44
N CYS A 27 5.96 5.46 -35.22
CA CYS A 27 5.88 6.41 -34.11
C CYS A 27 7.19 7.19 -33.94
N TRP A 28 7.16 8.48 -34.26
CA TRP A 28 8.29 9.42 -34.12
C TRP A 28 8.77 9.56 -32.66
N ASP A 29 7.95 9.16 -31.70
CA ASP A 29 8.18 9.31 -30.27
C ASP A 29 8.97 8.13 -29.67
N ASN A 30 10.12 7.81 -30.26
CA ASN A 30 11.04 6.82 -29.70
C ASN A 30 12.11 7.53 -28.85
N LYS A 31 11.93 7.52 -27.54
CA LYS A 31 12.94 8.00 -26.58
C LYS A 31 13.79 6.81 -26.12
N ASP A 32 15.10 6.90 -26.34
CA ASP A 32 16.08 5.88 -25.92
C ASP A 32 15.96 5.58 -24.42
N ILE A 33 16.03 4.29 -24.07
CA ILE A 33 15.97 3.83 -22.68
C ILE A 33 17.22 4.26 -21.89
N ASN A 34 18.36 4.41 -22.57
CA ASN A 34 19.63 4.76 -21.95
C ASN A 34 19.72 6.22 -21.49
N HIS A 35 18.82 7.08 -21.98
CA HIS A 35 18.73 8.50 -21.59
C HIS A 35 17.63 8.77 -20.56
N ARG A 36 17.12 7.73 -19.89
CA ARG A 36 16.10 7.85 -18.86
C ARG A 36 16.64 7.45 -17.49
N SER A 37 16.31 8.25 -16.49
CA SER A 37 16.42 7.85 -15.09
C SER A 37 15.08 7.31 -14.61
N LEU A 38 15.11 6.09 -14.08
CA LEU A 38 13.93 5.35 -13.68
C LEU A 38 13.87 5.23 -12.15
N PRO A 39 13.39 6.27 -11.44
CA PRO A 39 13.25 6.20 -10.00
C PRO A 39 12.32 5.06 -9.59
N VAL A 40 12.74 4.30 -8.58
CA VAL A 40 11.93 3.22 -8.00
C VAL A 40 11.08 3.77 -6.85
N ILE A 41 11.54 4.83 -6.19
CA ILE A 41 10.88 5.43 -5.03
C ILE A 41 10.81 6.95 -5.18
N MET A 42 9.68 7.51 -4.77
CA MET A 42 9.44 8.93 -4.68
C MET A 42 9.08 9.28 -3.23
N GLY A 43 9.88 10.13 -2.61
CA GLY A 43 9.55 10.79 -1.35
C GLY A 43 8.87 12.14 -1.60
N ILE A 44 7.87 12.51 -0.81
CA ILE A 44 7.20 13.82 -0.88
C ILE A 44 6.98 14.37 0.51
N SER A 45 7.49 15.57 0.76
CA SER A 45 7.25 16.34 1.98
C SER A 45 6.72 17.74 1.65
N LEU A 46 6.19 18.41 2.67
CA LEU A 46 5.88 19.84 2.59
C LEU A 46 6.87 20.63 3.43
N THR A 47 7.44 21.68 2.83
CA THR A 47 8.29 22.65 3.53
C THR A 47 7.46 23.56 4.44
N GLU A 48 8.14 24.38 5.24
CA GLU A 48 7.50 25.40 6.08
C GLU A 48 6.76 26.46 5.24
N GLU A 49 7.26 26.76 4.04
CA GLU A 49 6.68 27.68 3.06
C GLU A 49 5.56 27.05 2.21
N ASN A 50 5.13 25.84 2.57
CA ASN A 50 4.07 25.09 1.90
C ASN A 50 4.39 24.73 0.43
N GLN A 51 5.68 24.60 0.11
CA GLN A 51 6.15 24.05 -1.16
C GLN A 51 6.36 22.54 -1.02
N TYR A 52 6.23 21.82 -2.13
CA TYR A 52 6.57 20.40 -2.17
C TYR A 52 8.09 20.25 -2.22
N LYS A 53 8.61 19.29 -1.46
CA LYS A 53 9.97 18.77 -1.64
C LYS A 53 9.88 17.32 -2.05
N VAL A 54 10.46 16.99 -3.19
CA VAL A 54 10.43 15.65 -3.78
C VAL A 54 11.81 15.02 -3.66
N PHE A 55 11.85 13.74 -3.35
CA PHE A 55 13.05 12.90 -3.31
C PHE A 55 12.86 11.78 -4.33
N LEU A 56 13.88 11.48 -5.13
CA LEU A 56 13.88 10.38 -6.08
C LEU A 56 15.02 9.43 -5.76
N ASP A 57 14.68 8.18 -5.45
CA ASP A 57 15.63 7.05 -5.35
C ASP A 57 15.82 6.47 -6.74
N ILE A 58 16.99 6.73 -7.33
CA ILE A 58 17.36 6.31 -8.67
C ILE A 58 18.48 5.27 -8.55
N PRO A 59 18.19 3.99 -8.83
CA PRO A 59 19.22 2.96 -8.89
C PRO A 59 20.21 3.26 -10.03
N ALA A 60 21.50 3.22 -9.76
CA ALA A 60 22.53 3.37 -10.77
C ALA A 60 22.68 2.08 -11.59
N ALA A 61 22.94 2.22 -12.89
CA ALA A 61 23.15 1.11 -13.82
C ALA A 61 24.57 0.49 -13.77
N ASN A 62 25.40 0.87 -12.79
CA ASN A 62 26.78 0.40 -12.67
C ASN A 62 26.87 -0.95 -11.92
N GLU A 63 27.99 -1.67 -12.10
CA GLU A 63 28.23 -3.00 -11.50
C GLU A 63 28.16 -3.02 -9.97
N THR A 64 28.25 -1.86 -9.32
CA THR A 64 28.14 -1.69 -7.87
C THR A 64 26.70 -1.37 -7.39
N SER A 65 25.73 -1.23 -8.31
CA SER A 65 24.31 -0.86 -8.10
C SER A 65 24.08 0.10 -6.92
N THR A 66 24.85 1.19 -6.93
CA THR A 66 24.69 2.29 -5.96
C THR A 66 23.35 3.02 -6.18
N VAL A 67 22.72 3.52 -5.12
CA VAL A 67 21.49 4.30 -5.22
C VAL A 67 21.81 5.78 -5.09
N ASN A 68 21.32 6.58 -6.04
CA ASN A 68 21.42 8.03 -6.01
C ASN A 68 20.08 8.62 -5.56
N ILE A 69 20.11 9.36 -4.45
CA ILE A 69 18.96 10.10 -3.96
C ILE A 69 19.11 11.54 -4.42
N VAL A 70 18.21 11.98 -5.29
CA VAL A 70 18.15 13.36 -5.80
C VAL A 70 16.93 14.04 -5.20
N SER A 71 17.05 15.29 -4.77
CA SER A 71 15.95 16.00 -4.14
C SER A 71 15.87 17.45 -4.57
N ASP A 72 14.68 17.98 -4.67
CA ASP A 72 14.43 19.35 -5.12
C ASP A 72 13.06 19.85 -4.62
N THR A 73 12.85 21.17 -4.64
CA THR A 73 11.68 21.84 -4.05
C THR A 73 11.00 22.77 -5.06
N GLY A 74 9.66 22.86 -5.00
CA GLY A 74 8.88 23.72 -5.89
C GLY A 74 7.39 23.69 -5.57
N ASP A 75 6.60 24.42 -6.36
CA ASP A 75 5.17 24.62 -6.08
C ASP A 75 4.32 23.44 -6.56
N THR A 76 4.79 22.69 -7.56
CA THR A 76 4.11 21.49 -8.06
C THR A 76 5.08 20.33 -8.27
N ILE A 77 4.61 19.10 -8.09
CA ILE A 77 5.44 17.90 -8.33
C ILE A 77 5.97 17.86 -9.77
N ASN A 78 5.16 18.22 -10.77
CA ASN A 78 5.58 18.19 -12.17
C ASN A 78 6.72 19.18 -12.45
N GLU A 79 6.61 20.42 -11.94
CA GLU A 79 7.67 21.42 -12.05
C GLU A 79 8.98 20.91 -11.43
N ILE A 80 8.91 20.28 -10.26
CA ILE A 80 10.08 19.71 -9.59
C ILE A 80 10.71 18.59 -10.44
N ILE A 81 9.90 17.68 -11.00
CA ILE A 81 10.39 16.60 -11.86
C ILE A 81 11.02 17.15 -13.16
N ASP A 82 10.43 18.20 -13.75
CA ASP A 82 10.98 18.89 -14.92
C ASP A 82 12.31 19.57 -14.58
N HIS A 83 12.40 20.30 -13.47
CA HIS A 83 13.63 20.96 -13.03
C HIS A 83 14.74 19.96 -12.68
N MET A 84 14.41 18.86 -12.01
CA MET A 84 15.35 17.75 -11.81
C MET A 84 15.87 17.22 -13.15
N SER A 85 14.96 16.96 -14.11
CA SER A 85 15.34 16.46 -15.44
C SER A 85 16.22 17.44 -16.23
N MET A 86 16.01 18.75 -16.07
CA MET A 86 16.84 19.79 -16.71
C MET A 86 18.26 19.85 -16.14
N ASN A 87 18.43 19.47 -14.88
CA ASN A 87 19.72 19.49 -14.17
C ASN A 87 20.41 18.11 -14.13
N MET A 88 19.87 17.13 -14.86
CA MET A 88 20.42 15.79 -14.99
C MET A 88 20.81 15.51 -16.45
N GLU A 89 21.75 14.58 -16.66
CA GLU A 89 22.12 14.10 -18.00
C GLU A 89 21.03 13.23 -18.65
N THR A 90 19.99 12.88 -17.89
CA THR A 90 18.92 11.96 -18.22
C THR A 90 17.55 12.57 -17.88
N GLN A 91 16.52 12.15 -18.61
CA GLN A 91 15.13 12.53 -18.30
C GLN A 91 14.55 11.63 -17.21
N VAL A 92 13.93 12.20 -16.18
CA VAL A 92 13.21 11.42 -15.18
C VAL A 92 11.93 10.82 -15.79
N ASP A 93 11.76 9.51 -15.62
CA ASP A 93 10.57 8.77 -16.07
C ASP A 93 10.01 7.92 -14.92
N LEU A 94 8.80 8.27 -14.49
CA LEU A 94 8.14 7.69 -13.32
C LEU A 94 7.44 6.36 -13.60
N LEU A 95 7.49 5.83 -14.83
CA LEU A 95 6.79 4.59 -15.20
C LEU A 95 7.20 3.37 -14.36
N HIS A 96 8.42 3.40 -13.82
CA HIS A 96 8.96 2.36 -12.96
C HIS A 96 8.73 2.58 -11.47
N LEU A 97 8.07 3.67 -11.08
CA LEU A 97 7.83 4.03 -9.68
C LEU A 97 7.03 2.94 -8.95
N LYS A 98 7.63 2.36 -7.92
CA LYS A 98 7.04 1.26 -7.13
C LYS A 98 6.48 1.72 -5.81
N ILE A 99 7.08 2.74 -5.20
CA ILE A 99 6.72 3.22 -3.86
C ILE A 99 6.68 4.74 -3.83
N VAL A 100 5.63 5.30 -3.24
CA VAL A 100 5.56 6.69 -2.80
C VAL A 100 5.63 6.71 -1.28
N ILE A 101 6.49 7.57 -0.74
CA ILE A 101 6.66 7.79 0.68
C ILE A 101 6.36 9.25 0.98
N VAL A 102 5.55 9.51 2.00
CA VAL A 102 5.34 10.86 2.52
C VAL A 102 5.74 10.91 3.98
N ASP A 103 6.16 12.06 4.49
CA ASP A 103 6.30 12.18 5.94
C ASP A 103 4.95 12.33 6.65
N LYS A 104 4.93 12.03 7.95
CA LYS A 104 3.74 12.14 8.79
C LYS A 104 3.14 13.54 8.86
N ASN A 105 3.95 14.59 8.71
CA ASN A 105 3.48 15.98 8.81
C ASN A 105 2.63 16.31 7.60
N PHE A 106 3.12 15.99 6.40
CA PHE A 106 2.37 16.11 5.16
C PHE A 106 1.12 15.21 5.17
N ALA A 107 1.27 13.94 5.57
CA ALA A 107 0.14 13.02 5.67
C ALA A 107 -0.99 13.52 6.58
N SER A 108 -0.64 14.24 7.66
CA SER A 108 -1.61 14.83 8.60
C SER A 108 -2.30 16.08 8.03
N LYS A 109 -1.59 16.89 7.23
CA LYS A 109 -2.16 18.06 6.53
C LYS A 109 -3.19 17.63 5.47
N GLY A 110 -2.88 16.57 4.73
CA GLY A 110 -3.74 15.99 3.70
C GLY A 110 -3.01 15.72 2.39
N MET A 111 -3.42 14.66 1.71
CA MET A 111 -2.78 14.11 0.51
C MET A 111 -3.75 14.01 -0.67
N GLU A 112 -4.95 14.59 -0.56
CA GLU A 112 -6.05 14.45 -1.52
C GLU A 112 -5.62 14.82 -2.95
N ASP A 113 -4.87 15.92 -3.07
CA ASP A 113 -4.40 16.46 -4.35
C ASP A 113 -3.37 15.53 -5.02
N ILE A 114 -2.37 15.07 -4.26
CA ILE A 114 -1.32 14.18 -4.80
C ILE A 114 -1.89 12.80 -5.15
N ILE A 115 -2.80 12.26 -4.35
CA ILE A 115 -3.45 10.97 -4.62
C ILE A 115 -4.29 11.07 -5.89
N SER A 116 -5.02 12.19 -6.06
CA SER A 116 -5.81 12.45 -7.27
C SER A 116 -4.94 12.70 -8.50
N ALA A 117 -3.78 13.34 -8.35
CA ALA A 117 -2.81 13.52 -9.43
C ALA A 117 -2.22 12.16 -9.86
N PHE A 118 -1.78 11.34 -8.91
CA PHE A 118 -1.16 10.04 -9.20
C PHE A 118 -2.12 9.05 -9.83
N ASN A 119 -3.37 9.01 -9.39
CA ASN A 119 -4.36 8.12 -9.99
C ASN A 119 -4.76 8.54 -11.43
N ARG A 120 -4.59 9.82 -11.81
CA ARG A 120 -4.86 10.33 -13.16
C ARG A 120 -3.63 10.31 -14.06
N SER A 121 -2.43 10.29 -13.49
CA SER A 121 -1.18 10.27 -14.24
C SER A 121 -1.07 9.00 -15.08
N ARG A 122 -0.56 9.14 -16.30
CA ARG A 122 -0.19 7.99 -17.15
C ARG A 122 1.19 7.46 -16.81
N ASP A 123 2.00 8.28 -16.15
CA ASP A 123 3.40 8.00 -15.86
C ASP A 123 3.57 7.33 -14.49
N ILE A 124 2.53 7.30 -13.65
CA ILE A 124 2.56 6.64 -12.34
C ILE A 124 1.53 5.51 -12.32
N SER A 125 1.97 4.31 -11.93
CA SER A 125 1.05 3.17 -11.81
C SER A 125 0.08 3.37 -10.65
N SER A 126 -1.21 3.12 -10.86
CA SER A 126 -2.18 3.08 -9.77
C SER A 126 -1.90 1.96 -8.75
N LYS A 127 -1.03 0.99 -9.11
CA LYS A 127 -0.53 -0.10 -8.25
C LYS A 127 0.73 0.27 -7.45
N THR A 128 1.26 1.49 -7.57
CA THR A 128 2.35 2.00 -6.74
C THR A 128 1.94 1.94 -5.26
N LEU A 129 2.83 1.43 -4.41
CA LEU A 129 2.63 1.30 -2.96
C LEU A 129 2.75 2.67 -2.31
N PHE A 130 1.97 2.90 -1.27
CA PHE A 130 2.02 4.12 -0.46
C PHE A 130 2.56 3.77 0.93
N ALA A 131 3.48 4.57 1.45
CA ALA A 131 4.02 4.44 2.79
C ALA A 131 4.14 5.82 3.45
N ILE A 132 4.19 5.83 4.78
CA ILE A 132 4.40 7.05 5.57
C ILE A 132 5.66 6.90 6.40
N SER A 133 6.53 7.89 6.36
CA SER A 133 7.67 8.02 7.27
C SER A 133 7.23 8.65 8.60
N ASP A 134 7.60 8.04 9.73
CA ASP A 134 7.38 8.59 11.09
C ASP A 134 8.40 9.70 11.44
N GLU A 135 9.28 10.05 10.50
CA GLU A 135 10.28 11.10 10.60
C GLU A 135 10.36 11.93 9.31
N GLY A 136 11.14 13.01 9.31
CA GLY A 136 11.34 13.83 8.11
C GLY A 136 12.06 13.04 7.01
N LEU A 137 11.68 13.25 5.75
CA LEU A 137 12.23 12.48 4.64
C LEU A 137 13.74 12.69 4.44
N ASP A 138 14.25 13.90 4.72
CA ASP A 138 15.71 14.16 4.71
C ASP A 138 16.46 13.21 5.65
N GLN A 139 15.97 13.08 6.89
CA GLN A 139 16.56 12.17 7.88
C GLN A 139 16.41 10.71 7.44
N PHE A 140 15.20 10.32 7.03
CA PHE A 140 14.91 8.95 6.63
C PHE A 140 15.83 8.47 5.50
N PHE A 141 15.92 9.23 4.40
CA PHE A 141 16.74 8.85 3.25
C PHE A 141 18.23 8.89 3.57
N SER A 142 18.70 9.88 4.33
CA SER A 142 20.10 9.97 4.75
C SER A 142 20.52 8.77 5.62
N GLU A 143 19.71 8.41 6.61
CA GLU A 143 20.01 7.30 7.51
C GLU A 143 19.91 5.94 6.84
N VAL A 144 18.93 5.75 5.94
CA VAL A 144 18.80 4.51 5.17
C VAL A 144 20.01 4.32 4.25
N GLN A 145 20.45 5.39 3.57
CA GLN A 145 21.65 5.35 2.73
C GLN A 145 22.93 5.12 3.53
N ALA A 146 23.07 5.72 4.71
CA ALA A 146 24.23 5.48 5.57
C ALA A 146 24.32 4.03 6.07
N LYS A 147 23.19 3.34 6.19
CA LYS A 147 23.08 1.93 6.62
C LYS A 147 23.05 0.95 5.44
N SER A 148 23.12 1.42 4.20
CA SER A 148 23.09 0.56 3.01
C SER A 148 24.50 0.11 2.64
N GLU A 149 24.90 -1.09 3.07
CA GLU A 149 26.15 -1.74 2.62
C GLU A 149 26.00 -2.45 1.27
N HIS A 150 24.76 -2.66 0.79
CA HIS A 150 24.44 -3.46 -0.39
C HIS A 150 23.93 -2.61 -1.55
N SER A 151 24.21 -3.11 -2.75
CA SER A 151 23.74 -2.62 -4.05
C SER A 151 22.21 -2.78 -4.17
N GLY A 152 21.47 -1.70 -4.45
CA GLY A 152 20.02 -1.72 -4.68
C GLY A 152 19.19 -0.84 -3.72
N SER A 153 17.90 -0.67 -4.04
CA SER A 153 16.99 0.15 -3.22
C SER A 153 16.45 -0.66 -2.04
N ILE A 154 17.10 -0.51 -0.88
CA ILE A 154 16.72 -1.20 0.39
C ILE A 154 15.25 -0.99 0.73
N VAL A 155 14.74 0.21 0.47
CA VAL A 155 13.35 0.52 0.77
C VAL A 155 12.42 -0.26 -0.15
N TYR A 156 12.75 -0.46 -1.43
CA TYR A 156 11.98 -1.33 -2.31
C TYR A 156 11.98 -2.78 -1.80
N ASP A 157 13.16 -3.30 -1.47
CA ASP A 157 13.32 -4.68 -0.98
C ASP A 157 12.59 -4.92 0.33
N PHE A 158 12.46 -3.91 1.20
CA PHE A 158 11.69 -3.98 2.44
C PHE A 158 10.20 -4.26 2.20
N PHE A 159 9.64 -3.78 1.09
CA PHE A 159 8.25 -4.02 0.71
C PHE A 159 8.08 -5.21 -0.24
N GLU A 160 9.17 -5.84 -0.69
CA GLU A 160 9.12 -6.99 -1.58
C GLU A 160 8.65 -8.26 -0.87
N LYS A 161 7.59 -8.87 -1.39
CA LYS A 161 6.98 -10.05 -0.74
C LYS A 161 7.87 -11.28 -0.87
N ASN A 162 8.68 -11.34 -1.92
CA ASN A 162 9.59 -12.45 -2.20
C ASN A 162 10.79 -12.48 -1.24
N ALA A 163 11.17 -11.34 -0.66
CA ALA A 163 12.22 -11.25 0.36
C ALA A 163 11.78 -11.76 1.74
N GLY A 164 10.46 -11.93 1.93
CA GLY A 164 9.85 -12.41 3.17
C GLY A 164 8.59 -11.59 3.48
N TRP A 165 7.45 -12.27 3.57
CA TRP A 165 6.19 -11.58 3.88
C TRP A 165 6.13 -11.17 5.36
N ASN A 166 6.17 -9.86 5.62
CA ASN A 166 5.86 -9.32 6.95
C ASN A 166 4.34 -9.08 7.09
N PRO A 167 3.62 -9.91 7.85
CA PRO A 167 2.17 -9.82 7.98
C PRO A 167 1.72 -8.59 8.79
N GLN A 168 2.63 -7.93 9.51
CA GLN A 168 2.41 -6.69 10.25
C GLN A 168 2.61 -5.44 9.39
N LEU A 169 2.99 -5.61 8.12
CA LEU A 169 3.14 -4.52 7.16
C LEU A 169 1.85 -4.38 6.34
N ALA A 170 1.25 -3.19 6.33
CA ALA A 170 0.11 -2.91 5.47
C ALA A 170 0.55 -2.78 4.00
N ASP A 171 -0.28 -3.28 3.08
CA ASP A 171 -0.05 -3.20 1.63
C ASP A 171 -1.18 -2.35 1.03
N THR A 172 -0.94 -1.04 0.92
CA THR A 172 -1.90 -0.05 0.43
C THR A 172 -1.34 0.64 -0.80
N ARG A 173 -2.11 0.64 -1.88
CA ARG A 173 -1.73 1.23 -3.17
C ARG A 173 -2.44 2.55 -3.43
N VAL A 174 -1.92 3.33 -4.37
CA VAL A 174 -2.51 4.61 -4.82
C VAL A 174 -4.00 4.46 -5.15
N TRP A 175 -4.40 3.43 -5.89
CA TRP A 175 -5.82 3.21 -6.23
C TRP A 175 -6.71 3.01 -4.99
N GLN A 176 -6.18 2.41 -3.92
CA GLN A 176 -6.92 2.18 -2.67
C GLN A 176 -7.08 3.49 -1.89
N MET A 177 -6.03 4.32 -1.88
CA MET A 177 -6.08 5.67 -1.32
C MET A 177 -7.13 6.52 -2.05
N PHE A 178 -7.10 6.50 -3.39
CA PHE A 178 -8.07 7.21 -4.22
C PHE A 178 -9.51 6.73 -3.97
N ARG A 179 -9.72 5.40 -3.90
CA ARG A 179 -11.03 4.81 -3.56
C ARG A 179 -11.50 5.22 -2.17
N SER A 180 -10.59 5.28 -1.19
CA SER A 180 -10.89 5.66 0.19
C SER A 180 -11.47 7.08 0.28
N ILE A 181 -10.85 8.04 -0.41
CA ILE A 181 -11.31 9.44 -0.48
C ILE A 181 -12.74 9.54 -1.02
N HIS A 182 -13.10 8.69 -1.98
CA HIS A 182 -14.41 8.69 -2.63
C HIS A 182 -15.41 7.70 -2.02
N SER A 183 -15.07 7.07 -0.90
CA SER A 183 -15.93 6.14 -0.19
C SER A 183 -16.49 6.79 1.07
N TYR A 184 -17.75 6.51 1.38
CA TYR A 184 -18.34 6.88 2.68
C TYR A 184 -18.09 5.86 3.78
N THR A 185 -17.70 4.63 3.42
CA THR A 185 -17.72 3.46 4.32
C THR A 185 -16.48 2.59 4.20
N HIS A 186 -15.37 3.17 3.74
CA HIS A 186 -14.12 2.44 3.57
C HIS A 186 -12.97 3.43 3.68
N ASP A 187 -12.27 3.36 4.80
CA ASP A 187 -11.01 4.05 5.04
C ASP A 187 -9.86 3.05 4.90
N VAL A 188 -8.60 3.51 4.90
CA VAL A 188 -7.45 2.62 4.69
C VAL A 188 -6.39 2.82 5.76
N ILE A 189 -5.56 1.80 5.93
CA ILE A 189 -4.34 1.89 6.71
C ILE A 189 -3.14 1.95 5.77
N VAL A 190 -2.16 2.80 6.06
CA VAL A 190 -0.93 2.93 5.27
C VAL A 190 0.26 2.54 6.14
N PRO A 191 1.19 1.69 5.67
CA PRO A 191 2.34 1.27 6.45
C PRO A 191 3.16 2.47 6.91
N MET A 192 3.53 2.48 8.19
CA MET A 192 4.41 3.49 8.76
C MET A 192 5.80 2.91 8.98
N ILE A 193 6.81 3.60 8.46
CA ILE A 193 8.21 3.21 8.52
C ILE A 193 9.06 4.33 9.12
N ARG A 194 10.25 3.98 9.58
CA ARG A 194 11.31 4.92 9.99
C ARG A 194 12.66 4.27 9.75
N SER A 195 13.73 5.05 9.84
CA SER A 195 15.07 4.50 9.92
C SER A 195 15.18 3.57 11.13
N GLY A 196 15.78 2.40 10.93
CA GLY A 196 15.88 1.40 11.98
C GLY A 196 17.07 1.65 12.92
N ARG A 197 16.99 1.16 14.15
CA ARG A 197 18.09 1.25 15.13
C ARG A 197 19.14 0.17 14.90
N SER A 198 18.66 -1.05 14.63
CA SER A 198 19.49 -2.24 14.41
C SER A 198 19.50 -2.70 12.95
N THR A 199 18.51 -2.29 12.17
CA THR A 199 18.35 -2.56 10.73
C THR A 199 18.20 -1.24 9.98
N SER A 200 18.24 -1.24 8.65
CA SER A 200 18.11 0.00 7.87
C SER A 200 16.73 0.64 8.02
N ILE A 201 15.66 -0.18 8.07
CA ILE A 201 14.27 0.27 8.18
C ILE A 201 13.54 -0.51 9.26
N GLU A 202 12.67 0.17 10.01
CA GLU A 202 11.73 -0.40 10.97
C GLU A 202 10.29 -0.05 10.60
N CYS A 203 9.39 -1.06 10.64
CA CYS A 203 7.94 -0.82 10.58
C CYS A 203 7.41 -0.52 11.99
N VAL A 204 6.74 0.62 12.14
CA VAL A 204 6.16 1.05 13.43
C VAL A 204 4.64 0.87 13.49
N GLY A 205 4.07 0.18 12.52
CA GLY A 205 2.65 -0.12 12.42
C GLY A 205 2.01 0.52 11.19
N SER A 206 0.86 1.18 11.36
CA SER A 206 0.17 1.81 10.24
C SER A 206 -0.57 3.07 10.63
N ALA A 207 -0.59 4.05 9.73
CA ALA A 207 -1.37 5.26 9.83
C ALA A 207 -2.82 4.96 9.44
N ILE A 208 -3.78 5.49 10.19
CA ILE A 208 -5.19 5.49 9.84
C ILE A 208 -5.43 6.67 8.89
N ILE A 209 -5.85 6.38 7.66
CA ILE A 209 -6.13 7.41 6.65
C ILE A 209 -7.62 7.52 6.41
N LYS A 210 -8.17 8.68 6.74
CA LYS A 210 -9.58 9.05 6.53
C LYS A 210 -9.64 10.26 5.61
N ASN A 211 -10.41 10.17 4.52
CA ASN A 211 -10.56 11.24 3.52
C ASN A 211 -9.21 11.84 3.05
N GLY A 212 -8.20 10.99 2.82
CA GLY A 212 -6.88 11.44 2.36
C GLY A 212 -5.97 12.06 3.43
N ARG A 213 -6.38 12.06 4.70
CA ARG A 213 -5.62 12.59 5.83
C ARG A 213 -5.30 11.51 6.84
N MET A 214 -4.10 11.57 7.43
CA MET A 214 -3.73 10.77 8.60
C MET A 214 -4.44 11.33 9.83
N THR A 215 -5.29 10.51 10.46
CA THR A 215 -6.03 10.91 11.68
C THR A 215 -5.56 10.18 12.93
N GLY A 216 -4.92 9.03 12.77
CA GLY A 216 -4.41 8.26 13.89
C GLY A 216 -3.43 7.18 13.45
N ARG A 217 -3.12 6.26 14.36
CA ARG A 217 -2.23 5.14 14.08
C ARG A 217 -2.63 3.88 14.84
N ILE A 218 -2.26 2.74 14.29
CA ILE A 218 -2.34 1.42 14.90
C ILE A 218 -0.94 0.80 14.94
N GLY A 219 -0.67 -0.02 15.96
CA GLY A 219 0.62 -0.69 16.09
C GLY A 219 0.76 -1.91 15.17
N PRO A 220 1.97 -2.49 15.04
CA PRO A 220 2.22 -3.66 14.20
C PRO A 220 1.28 -4.85 14.48
N ASP A 221 1.00 -5.11 15.76
CA ASP A 221 0.11 -6.17 16.20
C ASP A 221 -1.37 -5.95 15.82
N GLU A 222 -1.82 -4.70 15.78
CA GLU A 222 -3.16 -4.34 15.31
C GLU A 222 -3.21 -4.40 13.77
N THR A 223 -2.15 -3.96 13.09
CA THR A 223 -2.01 -4.09 11.63
C THR A 223 -2.08 -5.55 11.18
N LEU A 224 -1.46 -6.47 11.92
CA LEU A 224 -1.57 -7.91 11.66
C LEU A 224 -3.03 -8.39 11.67
N VAL A 225 -3.81 -7.96 12.67
CA VAL A 225 -5.23 -8.31 12.79
C VAL A 225 -6.05 -7.68 11.66
N ALA A 226 -5.79 -6.42 11.30
CA ALA A 226 -6.41 -5.78 10.16
C ALA A 226 -6.13 -6.53 8.85
N ASN A 227 -4.87 -6.92 8.63
CA ASN A 227 -4.46 -7.71 7.46
C ASN A 227 -5.14 -9.08 7.41
N ALA A 228 -5.34 -9.73 8.57
CA ALA A 228 -6.13 -10.96 8.65
C ALA A 228 -7.59 -10.73 8.26
N PHE A 229 -8.18 -9.62 8.68
CA PHE A 229 -9.53 -9.24 8.30
C PHE A 229 -9.67 -9.00 6.79
N TYR A 230 -8.66 -8.42 6.14
CA TYR A 230 -8.63 -8.22 4.68
C TYR A 230 -8.39 -9.50 3.87
N GLY A 231 -8.22 -10.65 4.51
CA GLY A 231 -7.84 -11.89 3.81
C GLY A 231 -6.37 -11.90 3.35
N LYS A 232 -5.54 -10.96 3.82
CA LYS A 232 -4.13 -10.81 3.41
C LYS A 232 -3.13 -11.56 4.32
N SER A 233 -3.60 -12.22 5.39
CA SER A 233 -2.71 -12.80 6.42
C SER A 233 -2.16 -14.20 6.16
N ALA A 234 -1.93 -14.59 4.91
CA ALA A 234 -1.17 -15.81 4.68
C ALA A 234 0.23 -15.63 5.32
N PHE A 235 0.65 -16.58 6.16
CA PHE A 235 1.98 -16.71 6.75
C PHE A 235 2.33 -15.85 7.97
N GLY A 236 1.38 -15.12 8.57
CA GLY A 236 1.71 -14.29 9.72
C GLY A 236 2.03 -15.08 10.99
N LYS A 237 3.13 -14.73 11.69
CA LYS A 237 3.54 -15.38 12.94
C LYS A 237 3.01 -14.60 14.15
N VAL A 238 2.47 -15.32 15.12
CA VAL A 238 1.95 -14.80 16.38
C VAL A 238 2.60 -15.58 17.52
N GLU A 239 3.26 -14.88 18.43
CA GLU A 239 3.71 -15.47 19.68
C GLU A 239 2.54 -15.57 20.66
N VAL A 240 2.37 -16.75 21.25
CA VAL A 240 1.29 -17.10 22.15
C VAL A 240 1.92 -17.59 23.46
N MET A 241 1.49 -17.00 24.59
CA MET A 241 1.94 -17.38 25.94
C MET A 241 3.45 -17.27 26.22
N ASN A 242 4.23 -16.58 25.36
CA ASN A 242 5.71 -16.60 25.37
C ASN A 242 6.29 -18.03 25.30
N SER A 243 5.47 -19.00 24.92
CA SER A 243 5.75 -20.43 25.01
C SER A 243 5.40 -21.16 23.72
N ALA A 244 4.65 -20.56 22.79
CA ALA A 244 4.42 -21.14 21.48
C ALA A 244 4.44 -20.05 20.39
N THR A 245 5.01 -20.37 19.23
CA THR A 245 4.90 -19.53 18.03
C THR A 245 3.96 -20.20 17.06
N VAL A 246 2.91 -19.48 16.66
CA VAL A 246 1.86 -19.97 15.77
C VAL A 246 1.92 -19.19 14.47
N GLN A 247 1.88 -19.89 13.33
CA GLN A 247 1.79 -19.28 12.01
C GLN A 247 0.40 -19.45 11.44
N ILE A 248 -0.21 -18.35 10.96
CA ILE A 248 -1.49 -18.35 10.26
C ILE A 248 -1.26 -18.86 8.83
N ILE A 249 -1.92 -19.96 8.47
CA ILE A 249 -1.88 -20.54 7.12
C ILE A 249 -2.96 -19.89 6.27
N SER A 250 -4.17 -19.81 6.80
CA SER A 250 -5.30 -19.18 6.12
C SER A 250 -6.32 -18.66 7.11
N ASN A 251 -7.15 -17.75 6.62
CA ASN A 251 -8.27 -17.20 7.36
C ASN A 251 -9.54 -17.29 6.52
N ARG A 252 -10.69 -17.36 7.18
CA ARG A 252 -12.00 -17.20 6.57
C ARG A 252 -12.88 -16.39 7.49
N LEU A 253 -13.55 -15.40 6.93
CA LEU A 253 -14.40 -14.48 7.67
C LEU A 253 -15.85 -14.62 7.21
N THR A 254 -16.78 -14.67 8.16
CA THR A 254 -18.21 -14.58 7.88
C THR A 254 -18.84 -13.48 8.71
N HIS A 255 -19.89 -12.85 8.16
CA HIS A 255 -20.51 -11.66 8.73
C HIS A 255 -22.02 -11.80 8.79
N ARG A 256 -22.61 -11.29 9.87
CA ARG A 256 -24.05 -11.09 10.01
C ARG A 256 -24.29 -9.67 10.51
N SER A 257 -24.90 -8.84 9.67
CA SER A 257 -25.28 -7.46 9.99
C SER A 257 -26.80 -7.32 10.16
N TRP A 258 -27.24 -6.45 11.07
CA TRP A 258 -28.63 -6.02 11.20
C TRP A 258 -28.71 -4.64 11.85
N MET A 259 -29.88 -4.01 11.74
CA MET A 259 -30.22 -2.77 12.45
C MET A 259 -31.24 -3.11 13.54
N LYS A 260 -31.12 -2.48 14.71
CA LYS A 260 -32.14 -2.53 15.77
C LYS A 260 -32.26 -1.13 16.38
N ASP A 261 -33.45 -0.56 16.39
CA ASP A 261 -33.74 0.77 16.96
C ASP A 261 -32.80 1.87 16.42
N GLY A 262 -32.49 1.83 15.12
CA GLY A 262 -31.56 2.77 14.47
C GLY A 262 -30.07 2.48 14.68
N ARG A 263 -29.72 1.55 15.58
CA ARG A 263 -28.33 1.16 15.87
C ARG A 263 -27.84 0.00 15.01
N PRO A 264 -26.63 0.07 14.44
CA PRO A 264 -26.07 -1.04 13.66
C PRO A 264 -25.40 -2.08 14.56
N PHE A 265 -25.59 -3.34 14.19
CA PHE A 265 -24.96 -4.49 14.85
C PHE A 265 -24.27 -5.36 13.82
N LEU A 266 -23.04 -5.77 14.13
CA LEU A 266 -22.27 -6.68 13.29
C LEU A 266 -21.64 -7.78 14.14
N ARG A 267 -21.90 -9.02 13.75
CA ARG A 267 -21.26 -10.20 14.30
C ARG A 267 -20.40 -10.83 13.22
N SER A 268 -19.13 -10.97 13.52
CA SER A 268 -18.15 -11.59 12.63
C SER A 268 -17.63 -12.86 13.26
N HIS A 269 -17.35 -13.85 12.41
CA HIS A 269 -16.68 -15.08 12.82
C HIS A 269 -15.44 -15.29 11.97
N LEU A 270 -14.27 -15.24 12.60
CA LEU A 270 -12.97 -15.46 11.97
C LEU A 270 -12.53 -16.89 12.28
N ARG A 271 -12.50 -17.72 11.24
CA ARG A 271 -11.89 -19.05 11.32
C ARG A 271 -10.46 -18.97 10.84
N LEU A 272 -9.51 -19.36 11.70
CA LEU A 272 -8.09 -19.41 11.40
C LEU A 272 -7.64 -20.86 11.27
N LYS A 273 -6.85 -21.15 10.24
CA LYS A 273 -6.03 -22.35 10.17
C LYS A 273 -4.61 -21.97 10.53
N VAL A 274 -4.00 -22.68 11.46
CA VAL A 274 -2.67 -22.36 11.96
C VAL A 274 -1.77 -23.59 12.07
N THR A 275 -0.47 -23.35 12.10
CA THR A 275 0.54 -24.37 12.44
C THR A 275 1.42 -23.88 13.58
N ILE A 276 1.83 -24.79 14.44
CA ILE A 276 2.78 -24.50 15.52
C ILE A 276 4.18 -24.60 14.94
N LEU A 277 4.96 -23.52 15.04
CA LEU A 277 6.34 -23.46 14.59
C LEU A 277 7.32 -23.86 15.69
N ASP A 278 7.07 -23.38 16.90
CA ASP A 278 7.89 -23.65 18.08
C ASP A 278 6.99 -23.70 19.32
N SER A 279 7.39 -24.47 20.31
CA SER A 279 6.64 -24.69 21.54
C SER A 279 7.55 -25.12 22.69
N ARG A 280 7.63 -24.30 23.74
CA ARG A 280 8.28 -24.57 25.02
C ARG A 280 7.23 -24.98 26.06
N GLY A 281 7.50 -26.05 26.82
CA GLY A 281 6.63 -26.51 27.92
C GLY A 281 5.36 -27.25 27.52
N HIS A 282 5.22 -27.64 26.25
CA HIS A 282 4.12 -28.47 25.71
C HIS A 282 2.69 -28.01 26.08
N PRO A 283 2.32 -26.74 25.81
CA PRO A 283 0.94 -26.32 25.94
C PRO A 283 0.01 -27.21 25.08
N THR A 284 -1.14 -27.54 25.65
CA THR A 284 -2.19 -28.26 24.94
C THR A 284 -2.78 -27.40 23.82
N GLU A 285 -3.36 -28.04 22.82
CA GLU A 285 -4.03 -27.33 21.71
C GLU A 285 -5.16 -26.44 22.21
N GLU A 286 -5.87 -26.87 23.25
CA GLU A 286 -6.92 -26.08 23.90
C GLU A 286 -6.37 -24.78 24.53
N GLN A 287 -5.22 -24.86 25.22
CA GLN A 287 -4.55 -23.68 25.77
C GLN A 287 -4.10 -22.71 24.68
N ILE A 288 -3.49 -23.24 23.60
CA ILE A 288 -3.06 -22.42 22.45
C ILE A 288 -4.26 -21.74 21.81
N ASN A 289 -5.33 -22.49 21.54
CA ASN A 289 -6.54 -21.96 20.90
C ASN A 289 -7.20 -20.89 21.76
N GLY A 290 -7.40 -21.15 23.05
CA GLY A 290 -8.02 -20.20 23.98
C GLY A 290 -7.19 -18.92 24.10
N LYS A 291 -5.87 -19.03 24.22
CA LYS A 291 -5.02 -17.83 24.33
C LYS A 291 -4.90 -17.05 23.03
N LEU A 292 -4.85 -17.73 21.88
CA LEU A 292 -4.84 -17.06 20.58
C LEU A 292 -6.16 -16.33 20.32
N GLU A 293 -7.29 -16.95 20.66
CA GLU A 293 -8.61 -16.30 20.58
C GLU A 293 -8.67 -15.05 21.46
N GLU A 294 -8.26 -15.14 22.73
CA GLU A 294 -8.21 -14.02 23.67
C GLU A 294 -7.32 -12.88 23.14
N LEU A 295 -6.11 -13.22 22.66
CA LEU A 295 -5.13 -12.27 22.15
C LEU A 295 -5.64 -11.53 20.91
N LEU A 296 -6.15 -12.25 19.91
CA LEU A 296 -6.65 -11.64 18.68
C LEU A 296 -7.93 -10.82 18.91
N THR A 297 -8.82 -11.31 19.77
CA THR A 297 -10.05 -10.59 20.15
C THR A 297 -9.70 -9.29 20.88
N THR A 298 -8.73 -9.33 21.80
CA THR A 298 -8.29 -8.14 22.53
C THR A 298 -7.68 -7.10 21.58
N ARG A 299 -6.76 -7.51 20.70
CA ARG A 299 -6.13 -6.64 19.70
C ARG A 299 -7.16 -6.01 18.75
N LEU A 300 -8.11 -6.81 18.27
CA LEU A 300 -9.20 -6.31 17.43
C LEU A 300 -10.05 -5.27 18.15
N ASN A 301 -10.46 -5.56 19.40
CA ASN A 301 -11.30 -4.65 20.17
C ASN A 301 -10.58 -3.33 20.45
N GLN A 302 -9.27 -3.37 20.71
CA GLN A 302 -8.44 -2.17 20.85
C GLN A 302 -8.38 -1.37 19.54
N MET A 303 -8.13 -2.05 18.42
CA MET A 303 -8.10 -1.43 17.11
C MET A 303 -9.45 -0.78 16.76
N ILE A 304 -10.57 -1.49 16.93
CA ILE A 304 -11.92 -0.99 16.65
C ILE A 304 -12.25 0.24 17.50
N LYS A 305 -11.90 0.23 18.79
CA LYS A 305 -12.09 1.41 19.64
C LYS A 305 -11.32 2.62 19.13
N LYS A 306 -10.06 2.43 18.71
CA LYS A 306 -9.25 3.51 18.12
C LYS A 306 -9.90 4.02 16.83
N THR A 307 -10.27 3.13 15.92
CA THR A 307 -10.81 3.51 14.62
C THR A 307 -12.19 4.16 14.73
N GLN A 308 -13.05 3.69 15.65
CA GLN A 308 -14.32 4.34 16.00
C GLN A 308 -14.12 5.75 16.56
N LYS A 309 -13.13 5.93 17.46
CA LYS A 309 -12.76 7.25 17.98
C LYS A 309 -12.29 8.18 16.86
N GLU A 310 -11.48 7.68 15.94
CA GLU A 310 -11.02 8.44 14.77
C GLU A 310 -12.11 8.59 13.69
N GLN A 311 -13.28 7.99 13.86
CA GLN A 311 -14.37 7.93 12.88
C GLN A 311 -13.89 7.43 11.51
N ALA A 312 -12.99 6.45 11.50
CA ALA A 312 -12.36 5.92 10.30
C ALA A 312 -12.64 4.41 10.18
N ASP A 313 -13.45 4.01 9.20
CA ASP A 313 -13.82 2.61 9.00
C ASP A 313 -12.80 1.87 8.13
N ILE A 314 -11.65 1.55 8.73
CA ILE A 314 -10.55 0.89 8.02
C ILE A 314 -10.90 -0.52 7.54
N LEU A 315 -11.83 -1.21 8.23
CA LEU A 315 -12.26 -2.57 7.89
C LEU A 315 -13.44 -2.61 6.91
N ALA A 316 -13.89 -1.45 6.45
CA ALA A 316 -15.02 -1.28 5.54
C ALA A 316 -16.33 -1.93 6.03
N LEU A 317 -16.58 -1.89 7.34
CA LEU A 317 -17.74 -2.52 7.97
C LEU A 317 -19.06 -1.94 7.47
N GLY A 318 -19.08 -0.66 7.06
CA GLY A 318 -20.26 -0.01 6.50
C GLY A 318 -20.72 -0.61 5.17
N GLN A 319 -19.86 -1.34 4.46
CA GLN A 319 -20.28 -2.08 3.25
C GLN A 319 -21.36 -3.11 3.57
N TYR A 320 -21.36 -3.70 4.77
CA TYR A 320 -22.36 -4.69 5.21
C TYR A 320 -23.73 -4.06 5.55
N PHE A 321 -23.85 -2.74 5.47
CA PHE A 321 -25.08 -1.99 5.75
C PHE A 321 -25.64 -1.28 4.52
N ARG A 322 -25.04 -1.43 3.33
CA ARG A 322 -25.49 -0.77 2.09
C ARG A 322 -26.90 -1.16 1.64
N ASN A 323 -27.36 -2.36 2.02
CA ASN A 323 -28.73 -2.82 1.76
C ASN A 323 -29.72 -2.42 2.88
N ARG A 324 -29.24 -1.71 3.91
CA ARG A 324 -30.01 -1.35 5.11
C ARG A 324 -30.08 0.16 5.35
N LEU A 325 -29.17 0.92 4.74
CA LEU A 325 -29.05 2.37 4.85
C LEU A 325 -29.18 3.01 3.47
N THR A 326 -29.83 4.17 3.39
CA THR A 326 -29.87 4.98 2.18
C THR A 326 -28.51 5.60 1.88
N ARG A 327 -28.34 6.16 0.68
CA ARG A 327 -27.08 6.84 0.31
C ARG A 327 -26.74 8.02 1.24
N GLU A 328 -27.74 8.82 1.61
CA GLU A 328 -27.59 9.96 2.53
C GLU A 328 -27.22 9.49 3.96
N GLN A 329 -27.77 8.36 4.41
CA GLN A 329 -27.36 7.76 5.68
C GLN A 329 -25.94 7.21 5.62
N LEU A 330 -25.54 6.59 4.49
CA LEU A 330 -24.18 6.09 4.30
C LEU A 330 -23.15 7.21 4.28
N GLU A 331 -23.46 8.39 3.74
CA GLU A 331 -22.60 9.58 3.81
C GLU A 331 -22.25 9.95 5.27
N ASN A 332 -23.20 9.75 6.18
CA ASN A 332 -23.04 9.95 7.61
C ASN A 332 -22.58 8.68 8.36
N TRP A 333 -22.14 7.62 7.66
CA TRP A 333 -21.70 6.37 8.27
C TRP A 333 -20.62 6.59 9.33
N ARG A 334 -19.55 7.31 8.97
CA ARG A 334 -18.38 7.55 9.83
C ARG A 334 -18.73 8.27 11.12
N THR A 335 -19.67 9.21 11.07
CA THR A 335 -20.01 10.11 12.18
C THR A 335 -21.15 9.58 13.04
N THR A 336 -22.16 8.97 12.42
CA THR A 336 -23.43 8.60 13.09
C THR A 336 -23.48 7.12 13.45
N TYR A 337 -23.10 6.25 12.52
CA TYR A 337 -23.36 4.81 12.63
C TYR A 337 -22.15 4.01 13.10
N TYR A 338 -20.97 4.32 12.58
CA TYR A 338 -19.74 3.61 12.89
C TYR A 338 -19.31 3.73 14.36
N PRO A 339 -19.39 4.92 15.00
CA PRO A 339 -19.04 5.05 16.42
C PRO A 339 -19.98 4.28 17.35
N ASP A 340 -21.26 4.10 16.95
CA ASP A 340 -22.26 3.38 17.74
C ASP A 340 -22.39 1.88 17.35
N LEU A 341 -21.66 1.43 16.33
CA LEU A 341 -21.66 0.05 15.87
C LEU A 341 -21.28 -0.91 17.00
N ASP A 342 -22.21 -1.78 17.38
CA ASP A 342 -21.92 -2.93 18.22
C ASP A 342 -21.29 -4.02 17.34
N PHE A 343 -19.96 -4.03 17.33
CA PHE A 343 -19.15 -5.01 16.64
C PHE A 343 -18.61 -6.07 17.62
N LYS A 344 -18.85 -7.35 17.30
CA LYS A 344 -18.22 -8.47 18.01
C LYS A 344 -17.62 -9.45 17.02
N LEU A 345 -16.39 -9.88 17.29
CA LEU A 345 -15.73 -10.97 16.60
C LEU A 345 -15.65 -12.18 17.52
N SER A 346 -16.00 -13.35 17.00
CA SER A 346 -15.55 -14.63 17.54
C SER A 346 -14.44 -15.20 16.68
N VAL A 347 -13.41 -15.77 17.30
CA VAL A 347 -12.28 -16.38 16.60
C VAL A 347 -12.28 -17.86 16.90
N THR A 348 -12.19 -18.70 15.87
CA THR A 348 -11.98 -20.13 16.04
C THR A 348 -10.74 -20.55 15.30
N THR A 349 -9.86 -21.24 16.02
CA THR A 349 -8.58 -21.70 15.50
C THR A 349 -8.64 -23.20 15.27
N VAL A 350 -8.12 -23.63 14.12
CA VAL A 350 -7.89 -25.04 13.79
C VAL A 350 -6.39 -25.22 13.58
N ILE A 351 -5.77 -26.06 14.40
CA ILE A 351 -4.36 -26.39 14.28
C ILE A 351 -4.25 -27.54 13.26
N GLU A 352 -3.63 -27.28 12.10
CA GLU A 352 -3.53 -28.30 11.03
C GLU A 352 -2.29 -29.17 11.15
N ASN A 353 -1.18 -28.65 11.69
CA ASN A 353 0.05 -29.42 11.83
C ASN A 353 0.97 -28.83 12.92
N ARG A 354 1.78 -29.68 13.55
CA ARG A 354 2.87 -29.30 14.45
C ARG A 354 4.18 -29.13 13.68
N GLY A 355 4.19 -28.46 12.52
CA GLY A 355 5.41 -28.23 11.73
C GLY A 355 6.35 -29.45 11.60
N ASN A 356 7.67 -29.20 11.66
CA ASN A 356 8.72 -30.23 11.68
C ASN A 356 8.95 -30.84 13.08
N LEU A 357 7.98 -30.77 14.00
CA LEU A 357 8.07 -31.43 15.30
C LEU A 357 7.86 -32.94 15.10
N LYS A 358 8.89 -33.62 14.58
CA LYS A 358 9.02 -35.07 14.66
C LYS A 358 9.01 -35.44 16.14
N SER A 359 8.00 -36.24 16.51
CA SER A 359 7.88 -36.99 17.77
C SER A 359 8.13 -36.19 19.05
N LEU A 360 7.03 -35.86 19.73
CA LEU A 360 6.99 -35.87 21.19
C LEU A 360 6.28 -37.15 21.62
#